data_AF-A0A4R6SY07-F1
#
_entry.id   AF-A0A4R6SY07-F1
#
_cell.length_a   1.000
_cell.length_b   1.000
_cell.length_c   1.000
_cell.angle_alpha   90.00
_cell.angle_beta   90.00
_cell.angle_gamma   90.00
#
_symmetry.space_group_name_H-M   'P 1'
#
loop_
_entity.id
_entity.type
_entity.pdbx_description
1 polymer ?
#
loop_
_entity_poly.entity_id
_entity_poly.type
_entity_poly.pdbx_seq_one_letter_code
_entity_poly.pdbx_strand_id
1 'polypeptide(L)'
;MIFTEELLIDLEKETELKKRYAVAGSLGQNKLVAIPLVIIALCAFGAYYFYSMSGVDASSRTYLMVCIAIIVISLIVMIRMFKSSIGESLARLDDVPVCLAKQVYGNDQSETYYCIYTTGALRHNADFIEAVADKISNLEEEPDAEIRKIIDRLFEPSFTGDKILAELLPLEFTFNEEVYRKEIRFMHLSSAMKQAIAENNGKCIVFVFGRGGAPVLNELPA
;
A
#
# COMPACT_ATOMS: atom_id res chain seq x y z
N MET A 1 19.24 -9.55 -14.18
CA MET A 1 19.14 -8.13 -14.66
C MET A 1 19.36 -7.22 -13.47
N ILE A 2 20.22 -6.20 -13.58
CA ILE A 2 20.55 -5.32 -12.45
C ILE A 2 19.62 -4.10 -12.46
N PHE A 3 19.09 -3.69 -11.31
CA PHE A 3 18.29 -2.48 -11.16
C PHE A 3 19.21 -1.27 -11.06
N THR A 4 19.44 -0.63 -12.22
CA THR A 4 20.27 0.57 -12.34
C THR A 4 19.44 1.84 -12.15
N GLU A 5 20.11 2.93 -11.79
CA GLU A 5 19.47 4.26 -11.73
C GLU A 5 18.86 4.68 -13.07
N GLU A 6 19.55 4.38 -14.19
CA GLU A 6 19.05 4.65 -15.54
C GLU A 6 17.72 3.94 -15.81
N LEU A 7 17.61 2.66 -15.44
CA LEU A 7 16.36 1.90 -15.57
C LEU A 7 15.23 2.56 -14.78
N LEU A 8 15.50 2.97 -13.53
CA LEU A 8 14.49 3.60 -12.68
C LEU A 8 14.02 4.94 -13.28
N ILE A 9 14.96 5.76 -13.78
CA ILE A 9 14.66 7.04 -14.45
C ILE A 9 13.82 6.81 -15.71
N ASP A 10 14.10 5.76 -16.48
CA ASP A 10 13.32 5.46 -17.68
C ASP A 10 11.91 4.96 -17.32
N LEU A 11 11.77 4.13 -16.29
CA LEU A 11 10.47 3.74 -15.74
C LEU A 11 9.68 4.94 -15.19
N GLU A 12 10.34 5.97 -14.64
CA GLU A 12 9.66 7.21 -14.24
C GLU A 12 9.02 7.95 -15.43
N LYS A 13 9.57 7.79 -16.64
CA LYS A 13 9.02 8.41 -17.86
C LYS A 13 7.90 7.58 -18.49
N GLU A 14 7.75 6.30 -18.11
CA GLU A 14 6.74 5.41 -18.69
C GLU A 14 5.34 5.64 -18.11
N THR A 15 4.62 6.61 -18.66
CA THR A 15 3.25 6.93 -18.24
C THR A 15 2.29 5.75 -18.36
N GLU A 16 2.41 4.93 -19.42
CA GLU A 16 1.53 3.77 -19.64
C GLU A 16 1.73 2.68 -18.58
N LEU A 17 2.97 2.48 -18.13
CA LEU A 17 3.26 1.55 -17.07
C LEU A 17 2.66 2.05 -15.75
N LYS A 18 2.88 3.33 -15.41
CA LYS A 18 2.30 3.96 -14.21
C LYS A 18 0.77 3.86 -14.18
N LYS A 19 0.08 4.02 -15.32
CA LYS A 19 -1.38 3.84 -15.43
C LYS A 19 -1.84 2.46 -14.97
N ARG A 20 -1.10 1.40 -15.31
CA ARG A 20 -1.45 0.01 -14.91
C ARG A 20 -1.42 -0.17 -13.39
N TYR A 21 -0.54 0.57 -12.71
CA TYR A 21 -0.38 0.51 -11.26
C TYR A 21 -1.20 1.55 -10.48
N ALA A 22 -1.78 2.54 -11.15
CA ALA A 22 -2.56 3.61 -10.51
C ALA A 22 -3.75 3.08 -9.70
N VAL A 23 -4.42 2.02 -10.15
CA VAL A 23 -5.53 1.40 -9.40
C VAL A 23 -5.03 0.82 -8.09
N ALA A 24 -3.95 0.04 -8.12
CA ALA A 24 -3.34 -0.55 -6.94
C ALA A 24 -2.77 0.50 -5.98
N GLY A 25 -2.17 1.58 -6.52
CA GLY A 25 -1.68 2.72 -5.74
C GLY A 25 -2.79 3.55 -5.09
N SER A 26 -3.95 3.65 -5.74
CA SER A 26 -5.09 4.45 -5.25
C SER A 26 -5.85 3.79 -4.09
N LEU A 27 -5.76 2.46 -3.96
CA LEU A 27 -6.53 1.65 -3.00
C LEU A 27 -6.26 1.95 -1.51
N GLY A 28 -5.29 2.79 -1.18
CA GLY A 28 -5.03 3.27 0.19
C GLY A 28 -5.30 4.75 0.43
N GLN A 29 -5.56 5.55 -0.61
CA GLN A 29 -5.50 7.01 -0.48
C GLN A 29 -6.70 7.61 0.26
N ASN A 30 -7.86 6.93 0.25
CA ASN A 30 -9.10 7.53 0.73
C ASN A 30 -9.70 6.79 1.93
N LYS A 31 -9.27 7.17 3.15
CA LYS A 31 -9.81 6.65 4.42
C LYS A 31 -11.34 6.82 4.56
N LEU A 32 -11.93 7.75 3.81
CA LEU A 32 -13.38 7.99 3.81
C LEU A 32 -14.18 6.86 3.13
N VAL A 33 -13.54 5.97 2.37
CA VAL A 33 -14.20 4.79 1.76
C VAL A 33 -14.75 3.83 2.83
N ALA A 34 -14.20 3.85 4.05
CA ALA A 34 -14.72 3.06 5.17
C ALA A 34 -16.12 3.51 5.62
N ILE A 35 -16.50 4.78 5.42
CA ILE A 35 -17.77 5.31 5.91
C ILE A 35 -18.98 4.68 5.19
N PRO A 36 -19.06 4.67 3.85
CA PRO A 36 -20.13 3.96 3.14
C PRO A 36 -20.17 2.46 3.47
N LEU A 37 -19.03 1.83 3.70
CA LEU A 37 -18.94 0.40 4.03
C LEU A 37 -19.62 0.09 5.37
N VAL A 38 -19.33 0.89 6.41
CA VAL A 38 -19.97 0.75 7.73
C VAL A 38 -21.48 1.00 7.64
N ILE A 39 -21.91 2.01 6.88
CA ILE A 39 -23.33 2.29 6.65
C ILE A 39 -24.03 1.11 5.97
N ILE A 40 -23.41 0.51 4.95
CA ILE A 40 -23.94 -0.68 4.27
C ILE A 40 -24.08 -1.85 5.24
N ALA A 41 -23.05 -2.12 6.06
CA ALA A 41 -23.10 -3.21 7.03
C ALA A 41 -24.23 -3.03 8.05
N LEU A 42 -24.38 -1.83 8.61
CA LEU A 42 -25.46 -1.50 9.54
C LEU A 42 -26.84 -1.61 8.89
N CYS A 43 -26.99 -1.08 7.67
CA CYS A 43 -28.25 -1.14 6.93
C CYS A 43 -28.60 -2.56 6.47
N ALA A 44 -27.61 -3.40 6.17
CA ALA A 44 -27.83 -4.81 5.83
C ALA A 44 -28.34 -5.60 7.05
N PHE A 45 -27.77 -5.35 8.23
CA PHE A 45 -28.30 -5.88 9.49
C PHE A 45 -29.73 -5.40 9.76
N GLY A 46 -29.98 -4.11 9.58
CA GLY A 46 -31.33 -3.53 9.70
C GLY A 46 -32.32 -4.16 8.71
N ALA A 47 -31.94 -4.27 7.44
CA ALA A 47 -32.76 -4.89 6.40
C ALA A 47 -33.07 -6.36 6.73
N TYR A 48 -32.09 -7.14 7.20
CA TYR A 48 -32.31 -8.52 7.64
C TYR A 48 -33.30 -8.60 8.80
N TYR A 49 -33.13 -7.76 9.82
CA TYR A 49 -34.03 -7.70 10.97
C TYR A 49 -35.47 -7.32 10.55
N PHE A 50 -35.63 -6.24 9.79
CA PHE A 50 -36.95 -5.78 9.35
C PHE A 50 -37.60 -6.70 8.34
N TYR A 51 -36.83 -7.43 7.52
CA TYR A 51 -37.35 -8.49 6.67
C TYR A 51 -38.04 -9.58 7.48
N SER A 52 -37.42 -10.02 8.58
CA SER A 52 -38.03 -11.02 9.48
C SER A 52 -39.34 -10.54 10.13
N MET A 53 -39.44 -9.24 10.45
CA MET A 53 -40.66 -8.64 11.02
C MET A 53 -41.71 -8.21 9.98
N SER A 54 -41.35 -8.16 8.70
CA SER A 54 -42.20 -7.63 7.62
C SER A 54 -43.47 -8.46 7.33
N GLY A 55 -43.54 -9.69 7.86
CA GLY A 55 -44.73 -10.54 7.81
C GLY A 55 -45.75 -10.25 8.91
N VAL A 56 -45.37 -9.48 9.95
CA VAL A 56 -46.19 -9.24 11.15
C VAL A 56 -46.70 -7.80 11.22
N ASP A 57 -45.92 -6.83 10.75
CA ASP A 57 -46.30 -5.41 10.73
C ASP A 57 -45.98 -4.77 9.37
N ALA A 58 -46.95 -4.02 8.83
CA ALA A 58 -46.80 -3.28 7.59
C ALA A 58 -45.77 -2.13 7.72
N SER A 59 -45.57 -1.59 8.92
CA SER A 59 -44.55 -0.55 9.16
C SER A 59 -43.12 -1.08 8.92
N SER A 60 -42.87 -2.34 9.27
CA SER A 60 -41.59 -3.04 9.07
C SER A 60 -41.19 -3.17 7.59
N ARG A 61 -42.16 -3.24 6.66
CA ARG A 61 -41.88 -3.19 5.21
C ARG A 61 -41.33 -1.83 4.79
N THR A 62 -41.80 -0.74 5.41
CA THR A 62 -41.32 0.61 5.10
C THR A 62 -39.86 0.77 5.56
N TYR A 63 -39.53 0.32 6.77
CA TYR A 63 -38.16 0.33 7.27
C TYR A 63 -37.21 -0.54 6.45
N LEU A 64 -37.67 -1.72 6.00
CA LEU A 64 -36.91 -2.57 5.07
C LEU A 64 -36.57 -1.82 3.77
N MET A 65 -37.56 -1.17 3.14
CA MET A 65 -37.35 -0.41 1.90
C MET A 65 -36.38 0.76 2.11
N VAL A 66 -36.45 1.45 3.26
CA VAL A 66 -35.52 2.52 3.61
C VAL A 66 -34.09 1.98 3.76
N CYS A 67 -33.89 0.86 4.46
CA CYS A 67 -32.58 0.24 4.59
C CYS A 67 -31.98 -0.16 3.23
N ILE A 68 -32.79 -0.75 2.34
CA ILE A 68 -32.36 -1.11 0.98
C ILE A 68 -31.98 0.14 0.19
N ALA A 69 -32.79 1.20 0.25
CA ALA A 69 -32.49 2.46 -0.43
C ALA A 69 -31.17 3.08 0.03
N ILE A 70 -30.89 3.08 1.34
CA ILE A 70 -29.62 3.58 1.90
C ILE A 70 -28.43 2.74 1.44
N ILE A 71 -28.57 1.41 1.35
CA ILE A 71 -27.53 0.53 0.81
C ILE A 71 -27.21 0.90 -0.64
N VAL A 72 -28.23 1.07 -1.49
CA VAL A 72 -28.05 1.43 -2.91
C VAL A 72 -27.37 2.80 -3.05
N ILE A 73 -27.81 3.80 -2.30
CA ILE A 73 -27.18 5.14 -2.32
C ILE A 73 -25.72 5.07 -1.86
N SER A 74 -25.44 4.32 -0.79
CA SER A 74 -24.09 4.16 -0.26
C SER A 74 -23.15 3.47 -1.26
N LEU A 75 -23.64 2.47 -2.00
CA LEU A 75 -22.91 1.84 -3.09
C LEU A 75 -22.59 2.83 -4.21
N ILE A 76 -23.55 3.66 -4.62
CA ILE A 76 -23.33 4.69 -5.65
C ILE A 76 -22.26 5.70 -5.21
N VAL A 77 -22.33 6.16 -3.96
CA VAL A 77 -21.33 7.08 -3.38
C VAL A 77 -19.96 6.42 -3.35
N MET A 78 -19.87 5.16 -2.90
CA MET A 78 -18.63 4.39 -2.87
C MET A 78 -18.00 4.27 -4.26
N ILE A 79 -18.79 3.90 -5.28
CA ILE A 79 -18.31 3.81 -6.68
C ILE A 79 -17.77 5.15 -7.18
N ARG A 80 -18.46 6.26 -6.87
CA ARG A 80 -17.97 7.60 -7.24
C ARG A 80 -16.67 7.96 -6.56
N MET A 81 -16.52 7.66 -5.27
CA MET A 81 -15.28 7.90 -4.54
C MET A 81 -14.11 7.10 -5.10
N PHE A 82 -14.33 5.82 -5.44
CA PHE A 82 -13.31 5.01 -6.12
C PHE A 82 -12.92 5.59 -7.48
N LYS A 83 -13.90 5.97 -8.30
CA LYS A 83 -13.63 6.60 -9.60
C LYS A 83 -12.86 7.92 -9.47
N SER A 84 -13.20 8.75 -8.48
CA SER A 84 -12.48 10.01 -8.21
C SER A 84 -11.05 9.75 -7.78
N SER A 85 -10.83 8.82 -6.86
CA SER A 85 -9.48 8.48 -6.35
C SER A 85 -8.56 7.94 -7.46
N ILE A 86 -9.11 7.11 -8.36
CA ILE A 86 -8.39 6.63 -9.54
C ILE A 86 -8.14 7.80 -10.50
N GLY A 87 -9.15 8.65 -10.74
CA GLY A 87 -9.04 9.82 -11.60
C GLY A 87 -7.96 10.80 -11.14
N GLU A 88 -7.87 11.08 -9.84
CA GLU A 88 -6.81 11.91 -9.25
C GLU A 88 -5.43 11.26 -9.39
N SER A 89 -5.32 9.94 -9.16
CA SER A 89 -4.07 9.20 -9.36
C SER A 89 -3.61 9.22 -10.83
N LEU A 90 -4.56 9.13 -11.76
CA LEU A 90 -4.31 9.22 -13.21
C LEU A 90 -3.96 10.66 -13.65
N ALA A 91 -4.50 11.67 -12.98
CA ALA A 91 -4.20 13.07 -13.28
C ALA A 91 -2.81 13.52 -12.79
N ARG A 92 -2.19 12.77 -11.87
CA ARG A 92 -0.88 13.07 -11.26
C ARG A 92 0.20 12.03 -11.58
N LEU A 93 0.08 11.33 -12.71
CA LEU A 93 1.04 10.28 -13.07
C LEU A 93 2.48 10.79 -13.25
N ASP A 94 2.63 12.05 -13.69
CA ASP A 94 3.94 12.67 -13.86
C ASP A 94 4.65 12.85 -12.51
N ASP A 95 3.89 13.01 -11.42
CA ASP A 95 4.39 13.18 -10.06
C ASP A 95 4.59 11.85 -9.31
N VAL A 96 4.36 10.69 -9.95
CA VAL A 96 4.55 9.38 -9.31
C VAL A 96 6.02 8.99 -9.40
N PRO A 97 6.78 9.02 -8.29
CA PRO A 97 8.16 8.57 -8.30
C PRO A 97 8.22 7.05 -8.43
N VAL A 98 9.26 6.58 -9.10
CA VAL A 98 9.66 5.19 -9.10
C VAL A 98 10.81 5.08 -8.10
N CYS A 99 10.66 4.19 -7.12
CA CYS A 99 11.62 4.08 -6.03
C CYS A 99 12.23 2.68 -6.03
N LEU A 100 13.49 2.63 -5.64
CA LEU A 100 14.15 1.40 -5.25
C LEU A 100 13.75 1.07 -3.81
N ALA A 101 13.12 -0.07 -3.63
CA ALA A 101 12.76 -0.60 -2.33
C ALA A 101 13.67 -1.77 -1.95
N LYS A 102 13.96 -1.95 -0.66
CA LYS A 102 14.79 -3.03 -0.13
C LYS A 102 14.01 -3.87 0.88
N GLN A 103 14.03 -5.18 0.70
CA GLN A 103 13.55 -6.12 1.71
C GLN A 103 14.43 -6.10 2.95
N VAL A 104 13.81 -6.06 4.13
CA VAL A 104 14.51 -6.06 5.42
C VAL A 104 14.17 -7.30 6.23
N TYR A 105 12.87 -7.54 6.45
CA TYR A 105 12.37 -8.73 7.14
C TYR A 105 11.23 -9.35 6.34
N GLY A 106 11.00 -10.65 6.49
CA GLY A 106 9.87 -11.29 5.83
C GLY A 106 9.59 -12.69 6.33
N ASN A 107 8.55 -13.27 5.75
CA ASN A 107 8.18 -14.66 5.93
C ASN A 107 8.07 -15.32 4.55
N ASP A 108 9.08 -16.13 4.24
CA ASP A 108 9.23 -16.84 2.97
C ASP A 108 8.04 -17.77 2.66
N GLN A 109 7.41 -18.38 3.68
CA GLN A 109 6.26 -19.26 3.47
C GLN A 109 5.04 -18.50 2.95
N SER A 110 4.84 -17.28 3.46
CA SER A 110 3.77 -16.38 3.03
C SER A 110 4.17 -15.45 1.87
N GLU A 111 5.42 -15.54 1.43
CA GLU A 111 6.08 -14.60 0.51
C GLU A 111 5.75 -13.13 0.82
N THR A 112 5.78 -12.76 2.09
CA THR A 112 5.41 -11.41 2.54
C THR A 112 6.57 -10.78 3.28
N TYR A 113 6.99 -9.59 2.84
CA TYR A 113 8.20 -8.93 3.30
C TYR A 113 7.92 -7.48 3.69
N TYR A 114 8.51 -7.03 4.78
CA TYR A 114 8.68 -5.62 5.07
C TYR A 114 9.79 -5.06 4.20
N CYS A 115 9.41 -4.14 3.33
CA CYS A 115 10.29 -3.42 2.45
C CYS A 115 10.37 -1.96 2.88
N ILE A 116 11.54 -1.35 2.72
CA ILE A 116 11.75 0.09 2.91
C ILE A 116 12.03 0.77 1.58
N TYR A 117 11.61 2.02 1.43
CA TYR A 117 11.89 2.87 0.27
C TYR A 117 11.86 4.34 0.66
N THR A 118 12.46 5.20 -0.16
CA THR A 118 12.35 6.67 -0.02
C THR A 118 11.81 7.28 -1.31
N THR A 119 11.04 8.35 -1.19
CA THR A 119 10.55 9.16 -2.31
C THR A 119 11.38 10.44 -2.54
N GLY A 120 12.41 10.66 -1.73
CA GLY A 120 13.24 11.87 -1.76
C GLY A 120 14.27 11.89 -2.88
N ALA A 121 15.32 12.68 -2.68
CA ALA A 121 16.42 12.79 -3.65
C ALA A 121 17.17 11.46 -3.82
N LEU A 122 17.18 10.61 -2.79
CA LEU A 122 17.91 9.34 -2.76
C LEU A 122 17.07 8.13 -3.22
N ARG A 123 15.91 8.34 -3.85
CA ARG A 123 14.97 7.27 -4.26
C ARG A 123 15.52 6.20 -5.20
N HIS A 124 16.58 6.50 -5.94
CA HIS A 124 17.27 5.55 -6.81
C HIS A 124 18.61 5.06 -6.24
N ASN A 125 19.04 5.58 -5.09
CA ASN A 125 20.35 5.30 -4.53
C ASN A 125 20.34 3.95 -3.79
N ALA A 126 20.95 2.95 -4.42
CA ALA A 126 21.06 1.61 -3.88
C ALA A 126 21.88 1.53 -2.58
N ASP A 127 22.95 2.32 -2.47
CA ASP A 127 23.82 2.32 -1.30
C ASP A 127 23.13 2.96 -0.09
N PHE A 128 22.36 4.02 -0.32
CA PHE A 128 21.56 4.66 0.72
C PHE A 128 20.53 3.69 1.31
N ILE A 129 19.73 3.05 0.46
CA ILE A 129 18.67 2.17 0.96
C ILE A 129 19.25 0.90 1.61
N GLU A 130 20.41 0.43 1.13
CA GLU A 130 21.15 -0.67 1.77
C GLU A 130 21.66 -0.25 3.15
N ALA A 131 22.27 0.93 3.29
CA ALA A 131 22.75 1.43 4.58
C ALA A 131 21.63 1.57 5.61
N VAL A 132 20.43 2.00 5.20
CA VAL A 132 19.27 2.03 6.09
C VAL A 132 18.81 0.62 6.47
N ALA A 133 18.79 -0.33 5.53
CA ALA A 133 18.45 -1.73 5.81
C ALA A 133 19.46 -2.40 6.75
N ASP A 134 20.75 -2.11 6.58
CA ASP A 134 21.82 -2.59 7.45
C ASP A 134 21.69 -2.01 8.86
N LYS A 135 21.32 -0.72 8.97
CA LYS A 135 21.05 -0.10 10.26
C LYS A 135 19.87 -0.73 10.98
N ILE A 136 18.82 -1.12 10.25
CA ILE A 136 17.68 -1.86 10.83
C ILE A 136 18.11 -3.27 11.25
N SER A 137 18.94 -3.92 10.46
CA SER A 137 19.43 -5.28 10.77
C SER A 137 20.35 -5.29 11.99
N ASN A 138 21.08 -4.21 12.25
CA ASN A 138 21.98 -4.01 13.38
C ASN A 138 21.39 -3.05 14.43
N LEU A 139 20.08 -3.09 14.63
CA LEU A 139 19.35 -2.15 15.51
C LEU A 139 19.85 -2.15 16.96
N GLU A 140 20.48 -3.23 17.42
CA GLU A 140 21.11 -3.31 18.75
C GLU A 140 22.23 -2.27 18.96
N GLU A 141 22.84 -1.80 17.87
CA GLU A 141 23.90 -0.79 17.87
C GLU A 141 23.36 0.65 17.93
N GLU A 142 22.05 0.87 17.74
CA GLU A 142 21.44 2.21 17.77
C GLU A 142 21.51 2.80 19.19
N PRO A 143 22.29 3.87 19.44
CA PRO A 143 22.49 4.42 20.78
C PRO A 143 21.20 4.96 21.41
N ASP A 144 20.24 5.43 20.62
CA ASP A 144 18.97 5.95 21.12
C ASP A 144 17.96 4.82 21.38
N ALA A 145 17.66 4.58 22.65
CA ALA A 145 16.73 3.54 23.08
C ALA A 145 15.27 3.81 22.67
N GLU A 146 14.86 5.07 22.53
CA GLU A 146 13.50 5.42 22.06
C GLU A 146 13.37 5.13 20.57
N ILE A 147 14.37 5.52 19.77
CA ILE A 147 14.42 5.18 18.34
C ILE A 147 14.42 3.68 18.16
N ARG A 148 15.26 2.96 18.91
CA ARG A 148 15.34 1.50 18.89
C ARG A 148 13.96 0.86 19.08
N LYS A 149 13.25 1.26 20.14
CA LYS A 149 11.91 0.77 20.45
C LYS A 149 10.87 1.10 19.37
N ILE A 150 10.98 2.26 18.71
CA ILE A 150 10.10 2.63 17.60
C ILE A 150 10.35 1.71 16.40
N ILE A 151 11.61 1.49 16.02
CA ILE A 151 11.96 0.60 14.90
C ILE A 151 11.56 -0.84 15.21
N ASP A 152 11.86 -1.36 16.41
CA ASP A 152 11.44 -2.70 16.85
C ASP A 152 9.94 -2.92 16.66
N ARG A 153 9.13 -1.95 17.10
CA ARG A 153 7.67 -2.00 16.93
C ARG A 153 7.25 -1.94 15.46
N LEU A 154 7.94 -1.17 14.62
CA LEU A 154 7.63 -1.08 13.18
C LEU A 154 7.96 -2.38 12.43
N PHE A 155 8.96 -3.13 12.88
CA PHE A 155 9.40 -4.38 12.27
C PHE A 155 9.00 -5.63 13.06
N GLU A 156 8.15 -5.49 14.08
CA GLU A 156 7.57 -6.61 14.80
C GLU A 156 6.89 -7.57 13.79
N PRO A 157 7.14 -8.89 13.90
CA PRO A 157 6.67 -9.87 12.93
C PRO A 157 5.15 -10.08 13.03
N SER A 158 4.41 -9.14 12.45
CA SER A 158 2.96 -9.12 12.28
C SER A 158 2.63 -9.14 10.78
N PHE A 159 3.00 -10.21 10.09
CA PHE A 159 2.73 -10.40 8.66
C PHE A 159 1.24 -10.70 8.42
N THR A 160 0.42 -9.67 8.53
CA THR A 160 -1.03 -9.75 8.29
C THR A 160 -1.34 -9.53 6.81
N GLY A 161 -0.48 -8.80 6.12
CA GLY A 161 -0.66 -8.31 4.75
C GLY A 161 -1.87 -7.40 4.58
N ASP A 162 -2.41 -6.90 5.68
CA ASP A 162 -3.56 -5.99 5.73
C ASP A 162 -3.12 -4.53 5.86
N LYS A 163 -1.82 -4.28 6.08
CA LYS A 163 -1.26 -2.92 6.14
C LYS A 163 -1.13 -2.32 4.74
N ILE A 164 -2.22 -1.71 4.29
CA ILE A 164 -2.33 -1.06 2.97
C ILE A 164 -1.40 0.16 2.86
N LEU A 165 -1.18 0.89 3.96
CA LEU A 165 -0.41 2.14 3.98
C LEU A 165 1.02 1.95 4.45
N ALA A 166 1.91 2.76 3.89
CA ALA A 166 3.29 2.83 4.33
C ALA A 166 3.41 3.63 5.64
N GLU A 167 4.35 3.23 6.48
CA GLU A 167 4.64 3.83 7.78
C GLU A 167 6.00 4.54 7.70
N LEU A 168 6.07 5.79 8.13
CA LEU A 168 7.30 6.59 8.10
C LEU A 168 8.24 6.16 9.25
N LEU A 169 9.52 5.99 8.94
CA LEU A 169 10.56 5.78 9.95
C LEU A 169 10.96 7.12 10.60
N PRO A 170 11.49 7.12 11.84
CA PRO A 170 12.05 8.32 12.46
C PRO A 170 13.12 8.95 11.57
N LEU A 171 13.03 10.26 11.35
CA LEU A 171 13.95 11.00 10.47
C LEU A 171 15.39 10.96 10.97
N GLU A 172 15.55 11.01 12.30
CA GLU A 172 16.84 10.92 12.98
C GLU A 172 17.51 9.56 12.72
N PHE A 173 16.71 8.51 12.50
CA PHE A 173 17.21 7.19 12.17
C PHE A 173 17.68 7.09 10.71
N THR A 174 17.10 7.88 9.82
CA THR A 174 17.22 7.77 8.35
C THR A 174 17.99 8.94 7.74
N PHE A 175 18.93 9.52 8.48
CA PHE A 175 19.78 10.63 8.01
C PHE A 175 18.98 11.87 7.56
N ASN A 176 17.83 12.12 8.17
CA ASN A 176 16.85 13.16 7.82
C ASN A 176 16.18 12.99 6.45
N GLU A 177 16.19 11.78 5.88
CA GLU A 177 15.44 11.46 4.67
C GLU A 177 14.15 10.72 5.03
N GLU A 178 13.06 11.02 4.32
CA GLU A 178 11.80 10.30 4.51
C GLU A 178 11.92 8.87 3.96
N VAL A 179 12.06 7.90 4.87
CA VAL A 179 12.06 6.48 4.53
C VAL A 179 10.78 5.86 5.06
N TYR A 180 10.09 5.16 4.18
CA TYR A 180 8.83 4.51 4.43
C TYR A 180 9.02 3.00 4.48
N ARG A 181 8.39 2.36 5.45
CA ARG A 181 8.25 0.91 5.55
C ARG A 181 6.87 0.50 5.05
N LYS A 182 6.83 -0.56 4.23
CA LYS A 182 5.59 -1.13 3.71
C LYS A 182 5.69 -2.65 3.66
N GLU A 183 4.58 -3.30 3.99
CA GLU A 183 4.44 -4.73 3.81
C GLU A 183 4.06 -5.05 2.36
N ILE A 184 4.79 -5.97 1.75
CA ILE A 184 4.64 -6.31 0.34
C ILE A 184 4.52 -7.82 0.18
N ARG A 185 3.46 -8.25 -0.52
CA ARG A 185 3.22 -9.65 -0.89
C ARG A 185 3.82 -9.94 -2.26
N PHE A 186 4.78 -10.85 -2.31
CA PHE A 186 5.49 -11.25 -3.52
C PHE A 186 4.77 -12.37 -4.28
N MET A 187 3.74 -12.98 -3.69
CA MET A 187 2.95 -14.06 -4.26
C MET A 187 2.45 -13.79 -5.69
N HIS A 188 2.16 -12.53 -6.01
CA HIS A 188 1.62 -12.12 -7.31
C HIS A 188 2.68 -11.68 -8.32
N LEU A 189 3.96 -11.69 -7.95
CA LEU A 189 5.05 -11.34 -8.85
C LEU A 189 5.33 -12.48 -9.81
N SER A 190 5.69 -12.14 -11.05
CA SER A 190 6.17 -13.12 -12.03
C SER A 190 7.44 -13.81 -11.54
N SER A 191 7.69 -15.05 -11.95
CA SER A 191 8.92 -15.78 -11.61
C SER A 191 10.17 -15.03 -12.05
N ALA A 192 10.12 -14.36 -13.21
CA ALA A 192 11.20 -13.53 -13.72
C ALA A 192 11.50 -12.34 -12.79
N MET A 193 10.46 -11.68 -12.26
CA MET A 193 10.64 -10.59 -11.31
C MET A 193 11.19 -11.09 -9.97
N LYS A 194 10.68 -12.22 -9.44
CA LYS A 194 11.24 -12.82 -8.21
C LYS A 194 12.72 -13.14 -8.36
N GLN A 195 13.12 -13.70 -9.51
CA GLN A 195 14.52 -13.95 -9.82
C GLN A 195 15.33 -12.65 -9.91
N ALA A 196 14.82 -11.63 -10.61
CA ALA A 196 15.49 -10.33 -10.69
C ALA A 196 15.68 -9.71 -9.30
N ILE A 197 14.69 -9.80 -8.42
CA ILE A 197 14.79 -9.31 -7.04
C ILE A 197 15.88 -10.08 -6.26
N ALA A 198 15.94 -11.40 -6.40
CA ALA A 198 17.00 -12.21 -5.78
C ALA A 198 18.39 -11.82 -6.29
N GLU A 199 18.54 -11.60 -7.61
CA GLU A 199 19.80 -11.14 -8.24
C GLU A 199 20.22 -9.73 -7.79
N ASN A 200 19.27 -8.91 -7.31
CA ASN A 200 19.53 -7.56 -6.79
C ASN A 200 19.54 -7.50 -5.25
N ASN A 201 19.88 -8.61 -4.58
CA ASN A 201 19.97 -8.71 -3.12
C ASN A 201 18.67 -8.28 -2.41
N GLY A 202 17.51 -8.71 -2.90
CA GLY A 202 16.22 -8.41 -2.29
C GLY A 202 15.70 -6.99 -2.56
N LYS A 203 16.34 -6.24 -3.46
CA LYS A 203 15.81 -4.96 -3.93
C LYS A 203 14.67 -5.18 -4.93
N CYS A 204 13.67 -4.31 -4.94
CA CYS A 204 12.54 -4.34 -5.86
C CYS A 204 12.14 -2.91 -6.28
N ILE A 205 11.33 -2.79 -7.33
CA ILE A 205 10.92 -1.49 -7.88
C ILE A 205 9.48 -1.21 -7.47
N VAL A 206 9.22 -0.04 -6.90
CA VAL A 206 7.89 0.37 -6.42
C VAL A 206 7.47 1.70 -7.03
N PHE A 207 6.18 1.81 -7.36
CA PHE A 207 5.57 3.07 -7.81
C PHE A 207 4.85 3.71 -6.64
N VAL A 208 5.20 4.93 -6.24
CA VAL A 208 4.63 5.53 -5.03
C VAL A 208 3.52 6.53 -5.36
N PHE A 209 2.29 6.16 -5.01
CA PHE A 209 1.09 6.98 -5.22
C PHE A 209 0.62 7.61 -3.91
N GLY A 210 0.77 8.93 -3.78
CA GLY A 210 0.23 9.70 -2.66
C GLY A 210 0.74 9.23 -1.30
N ARG A 211 -0.16 9.03 -0.32
CA ARG A 211 0.17 8.74 1.10
C ARG A 211 0.60 7.29 1.37
N GLY A 212 1.43 6.69 0.52
CA GLY A 212 2.05 5.37 0.79
C GLY A 212 1.42 4.17 0.07
N GLY A 213 0.60 4.40 -0.95
CA GLY A 213 0.26 3.35 -1.92
C GLY A 213 1.48 3.04 -2.78
N ALA A 214 2.18 1.94 -2.51
CA ALA A 214 3.44 1.59 -3.18
C ALA A 214 3.35 0.18 -3.79
N PRO A 215 2.58 -0.01 -4.89
CA PRO A 215 2.60 -1.25 -5.63
C PRO A 215 3.98 -1.54 -6.21
N VAL A 216 4.34 -2.83 -6.24
CA VAL A 216 5.59 -3.31 -6.82
C VAL A 216 5.40 -3.60 -8.30
N LEU A 217 6.45 -3.37 -9.08
CA LEU A 217 6.52 -3.80 -10.46
C LEU A 217 6.41 -5.33 -10.53
N ASN A 218 5.36 -5.84 -11.16
CA ASN A 218 5.09 -7.29 -11.25
C ASN A 218 5.91 -7.99 -12.34
N GLU A 219 6.23 -7.27 -13.41
CA GLU A 219 6.90 -7.76 -14.61
C GLU A 219 7.81 -6.66 -15.17
N LEU A 220 8.98 -7.05 -15.66
CA LEU A 220 9.89 -6.12 -16.34
C LEU A 220 9.32 -5.79 -17.73
N PRO A 221 9.35 -4.52 -18.16
CA PRO A 221 9.07 -4.19 -19.56
C PRO A 221 10.07 -4.90 -20.47
N ALA A 222 9.56 -5.41 -21.59
CA ALA A 222 10.31 -6.17 -22.58
C ALA A 222 11.28 -5.30 -23.40
#